data_AF-A0A957PN45-F1
#
_entry.id   AF-A0A957PN45-F1
#
_cell.length_a   1.000
_cell.length_b   1.000
_cell.length_c   1.000
_cell.angle_alpha   90.00
_cell.angle_beta   90.00
_cell.angle_gamma   90.00
#
_symmetry.space_group_name_H-M   'P 1'
#
loop_
_entity.id
_entity.type
_entity.pdbx_description
1 polymer ?
#
loop_
_entity_poly.entity_id
_entity_poly.type
_entity_poly.pdbx_seq_one_letter_code
_entity_poly.pdbx_strand_id
1 'polypeptide(L)'
;MKKLDALSPIYEVTRGSKPDLEPAHRLIVLVPEFEADTALAARKIREVAKNLESRVMLLGLSSDAIHEPATRRRLIALLALLEDPTLYVETAVEIGSNWFNAVQPYWHPGDVLVCFSGQTSPKNGLALHEVLSTNLHAPVYVLSDIPLRTPKENPPWVSSFLAWGGSLCLIAAFFTLQVKLVHSAGAFQTFTLYTSLAFEGGLIWFWNNLFN
;
A
#
# COMPACT_ATOMS: atom_id res chain seq x y z
N MET A 1 9.60 32.54 3.72
CA MET A 1 9.68 31.10 3.38
C MET A 1 8.60 30.81 2.36
N LYS A 2 8.98 30.46 1.13
CA LYS A 2 8.05 30.19 0.02
C LYS A 2 7.39 28.82 0.24
N LYS A 3 6.07 28.81 0.28
CA LYS A 3 5.22 27.63 0.32
C LYS A 3 5.30 26.98 -1.07
N LEU A 4 5.88 25.79 -1.16
CA LEU A 4 5.82 24.97 -2.37
C LEU A 4 4.45 24.30 -2.38
N ASP A 5 3.54 24.87 -3.16
CA ASP A 5 2.30 24.21 -3.55
C ASP A 5 2.68 23.04 -4.47
N ALA A 6 2.78 21.84 -3.88
CA ALA A 6 2.88 20.60 -4.62
C ALA A 6 1.51 20.32 -5.25
N LEU A 7 1.30 20.86 -6.45
CA LEU A 7 0.28 20.38 -7.37
C LEU A 7 0.66 18.95 -7.76
N SER A 8 0.02 17.97 -7.11
CA SER A 8 0.08 16.58 -7.55
C SER A 8 -0.45 16.51 -8.99
N PRO A 9 0.32 15.96 -9.94
CA PRO A 9 -0.20 15.72 -11.27
C PRO A 9 -1.26 14.62 -11.19
N ILE A 10 -2.52 15.01 -11.33
CA ILE A 10 -3.65 14.11 -11.58
C ILE A 10 -3.42 13.51 -12.96
N TYR A 11 -2.91 12.28 -13.01
CA TYR A 11 -2.79 11.52 -14.25
C TYR A 11 -4.06 10.68 -14.42
N GLU A 12 -5.11 11.30 -14.94
CA GLU A 12 -6.31 10.62 -15.43
C GLU A 12 -5.93 9.82 -16.69
N VAL A 13 -6.00 8.49 -16.61
CA VAL A 13 -5.96 7.63 -17.80
C VAL A 13 -7.40 7.39 -18.22
N THR A 14 -7.95 8.33 -18.97
CA THR A 14 -9.29 8.27 -19.56
C THR A 14 -9.22 7.38 -20.82
N ARG A 15 -9.97 6.27 -20.85
CA ARG A 15 -10.19 5.50 -22.09
C ARG A 15 -11.69 5.27 -22.32
N GLY A 16 -12.24 5.97 -23.32
CA GLY A 16 -13.58 5.76 -23.87
C GLY A 16 -14.38 7.06 -23.99
N SER A 17 -14.43 7.66 -25.17
CA SER A 17 -15.29 8.83 -25.40
C SER A 17 -16.73 8.40 -25.68
N LYS A 18 -17.63 8.61 -24.70
CA LYS A 18 -19.08 8.76 -24.91
C LYS A 18 -19.50 10.08 -24.22
N PRO A 19 -20.34 10.93 -24.85
CA PRO A 19 -20.63 12.26 -24.33
C PRO A 19 -21.48 12.19 -23.05
N ASP A 20 -21.49 13.32 -22.33
CA ASP A 20 -22.29 13.64 -21.15
C ASP A 20 -23.65 12.94 -21.13
N LEU A 21 -23.76 11.93 -20.28
CA LEU A 21 -25.01 11.46 -19.71
C LEU A 21 -24.91 11.82 -18.23
N GLU A 22 -25.97 12.41 -17.70
CA GLU A 22 -26.13 12.96 -16.35
C GLU A 22 -25.23 12.32 -15.28
N PRO A 23 -24.62 13.09 -14.38
CA PRO A 23 -23.69 12.61 -13.35
C PRO A 23 -24.30 11.63 -12.32
N ALA A 24 -25.59 11.34 -12.41
CA ALA A 24 -26.23 10.28 -11.64
C ALA A 24 -25.79 8.92 -12.19
N HIS A 25 -25.42 7.98 -11.32
CA HIS A 25 -25.07 6.58 -11.63
C HIS A 25 -23.58 6.32 -11.98
N ARG A 26 -22.66 6.84 -11.17
CA ARG A 26 -21.27 6.34 -11.15
C ARG A 26 -21.02 5.46 -9.92
N LEU A 27 -20.22 4.44 -10.13
CA LEU A 27 -19.78 3.46 -9.16
C LEU A 27 -18.34 3.78 -8.76
N ILE A 28 -18.15 4.37 -7.58
CA ILE A 28 -16.83 4.70 -7.05
C ILE A 28 -16.33 3.53 -6.21
N VAL A 29 -15.36 2.79 -6.73
CA VAL A 29 -14.79 1.61 -6.08
C VAL A 29 -13.52 2.00 -5.34
N LEU A 30 -13.54 1.81 -4.02
CA LEU A 30 -12.40 2.10 -3.15
C LEU A 30 -11.48 0.88 -3.12
N VAL A 31 -10.36 0.97 -3.83
CA VAL A 31 -9.42 -0.14 -3.95
C VAL A 31 -8.48 -0.13 -2.74
N PRO A 32 -8.47 -1.19 -1.93
CA PRO A 32 -7.61 -1.29 -0.75
C PRO A 32 -6.13 -1.43 -1.16
N GLU A 33 -5.25 -0.97 -0.28
CA GLU A 33 -3.79 -1.13 -0.43
C GLU A 33 -3.36 -2.61 -0.30
N PHE A 34 -4.07 -3.39 0.53
CA PHE A 34 -3.75 -4.78 0.87
C PHE A 34 -4.15 -5.80 -0.19
N GLU A 35 -3.39 -6.87 -0.38
CA GLU A 35 -3.65 -7.88 -1.42
C GLU A 35 -5.07 -8.48 -1.33
N ALA A 36 -5.83 -8.31 -2.40
CA ALA A 36 -7.10 -8.98 -2.64
C ALA A 36 -6.96 -9.82 -3.90
N ASP A 37 -7.72 -10.91 -4.00
CA ASP A 37 -7.84 -11.64 -5.26
C ASP A 37 -8.39 -10.70 -6.34
N THR A 38 -7.48 -10.24 -7.19
CA THR A 38 -7.73 -9.16 -8.14
C THR A 38 -8.69 -9.60 -9.23
N ALA A 39 -8.68 -10.89 -9.59
CA ALA A 39 -9.59 -11.47 -10.57
C ALA A 39 -11.01 -11.59 -10.00
N LEU A 40 -11.13 -12.05 -8.76
CA LEU A 40 -12.44 -12.16 -8.10
C LEU A 40 -13.05 -10.77 -7.84
N ALA A 41 -12.22 -9.79 -7.42
CA ALA A 41 -12.62 -8.40 -7.28
C ALA A 41 -13.11 -7.81 -8.61
N ALA A 42 -12.34 -7.96 -9.69
CA ALA A 42 -12.74 -7.47 -11.01
C ALA A 42 -14.07 -8.09 -11.47
N ARG A 43 -14.29 -9.40 -11.27
CA ARG A 43 -15.56 -10.05 -11.62
C ARG A 43 -16.75 -9.47 -10.86
N LYS A 44 -16.62 -9.26 -9.55
CA LYS A 44 -17.69 -8.70 -8.72
C LYS A 44 -17.96 -7.24 -9.04
N ILE A 45 -16.92 -6.43 -9.22
CA ILE A 45 -17.05 -5.04 -9.67
C ILE A 45 -17.78 -4.99 -11.02
N ARG A 46 -17.40 -5.85 -11.96
CA ARG A 46 -18.04 -5.95 -13.29
C ARG A 46 -19.52 -6.32 -13.17
N GLU A 47 -19.86 -7.29 -12.33
CA GLU A 47 -21.24 -7.73 -12.09
C GLU A 47 -22.10 -6.57 -11.56
N VAL A 48 -21.61 -5.87 -10.53
CA VAL A 48 -22.30 -4.72 -9.93
C VAL A 48 -22.44 -3.58 -10.94
N ALA A 49 -21.37 -3.25 -11.67
CA ALA A 49 -21.38 -2.18 -12.67
C ALA A 49 -22.35 -2.46 -13.82
N LYS A 50 -22.43 -3.72 -14.30
CA LYS A 50 -23.38 -4.12 -15.34
C LYS A 50 -24.82 -4.05 -14.87
N ASN A 51 -25.10 -4.53 -13.66
CA ASN A 51 -26.45 -4.52 -13.10
C ASN A 51 -26.97 -3.09 -12.87
N LEU A 52 -26.08 -2.15 -12.58
CA LEU A 52 -26.40 -0.74 -12.34
C LEU A 52 -26.21 0.14 -13.59
N GLU A 53 -25.81 -0.44 -14.72
CA GLU A 53 -25.43 0.27 -15.96
C GLU A 53 -24.52 1.48 -15.70
N SER A 54 -23.67 1.39 -14.68
CA SER A 54 -22.95 2.52 -14.11
C SER A 54 -21.52 2.61 -14.64
N ARG A 55 -21.01 3.84 -14.77
CA ARG A 55 -19.58 4.09 -15.02
C ARG A 55 -18.79 3.74 -13.76
N VAL A 56 -17.59 3.20 -13.90
CA VAL A 56 -16.77 2.77 -12.75
C VAL A 56 -15.60 3.72 -12.58
N MET A 57 -15.36 4.20 -11.37
CA MET A 57 -14.15 4.91 -11.00
C MET A 57 -13.41 4.09 -9.94
N LEU A 58 -12.21 3.61 -10.26
CA LEU A 58 -11.34 2.94 -9.31
C LEU A 58 -10.49 3.99 -8.59
N LEU A 59 -10.70 4.15 -7.29
CA LEU A 59 -9.95 5.08 -6.45
C LEU A 59 -9.01 4.30 -5.52
N GLY A 60 -7.71 4.52 -5.67
CA GLY A 60 -6.69 4.03 -4.75
C GLY A 60 -6.28 5.13 -3.76
N LEU A 61 -6.02 4.76 -2.51
CA LEU A 61 -5.42 5.64 -1.51
C LEU A 61 -4.00 5.14 -1.22
N SER A 62 -3.02 6.03 -1.31
CA SER A 62 -1.62 5.77 -0.96
C SER A 62 -1.23 6.62 0.24
N SER A 63 -0.55 6.03 1.23
CA SER A 63 -0.11 6.75 2.43
C SER A 63 0.93 7.84 2.13
N ASP A 64 1.79 7.60 1.13
CA ASP A 64 2.84 8.52 0.70
C ASP A 64 3.12 8.40 -0.82
N ALA A 65 4.05 9.23 -1.30
CA ALA A 65 4.50 9.21 -2.70
C ALA A 65 5.40 8.01 -3.04
N ILE A 66 5.92 7.28 -2.04
CA ILE A 66 6.78 6.12 -2.23
C ILE A 66 5.94 4.90 -2.62
N HIS A 67 4.75 4.75 -2.02
CA HIS A 67 3.83 3.66 -2.27
C HIS A 67 2.84 3.93 -3.42
N GLU A 68 2.74 5.18 -3.90
CA GLU A 68 1.86 5.58 -5.01
C GLU A 68 2.04 4.69 -6.27
N PRO A 69 3.28 4.38 -6.71
CA PRO A 69 3.47 3.54 -7.89
C PRO A 69 2.95 2.11 -7.71
N ALA A 70 3.00 1.56 -6.49
CA ALA A 70 2.47 0.24 -6.20
C ALA A 70 0.93 0.24 -6.30
N THR A 71 0.28 1.25 -5.70
CA THR A 71 -1.16 1.46 -5.80
C THR A 71 -1.59 1.66 -7.25
N ARG A 72 -0.87 2.48 -8.02
CA ARG A 72 -1.14 2.71 -9.45
C ARG A 72 -1.05 1.42 -10.27
N ARG A 73 0.01 0.62 -10.11
CA ARG A 73 0.15 -0.68 -10.81
C ARG A 73 -1.03 -1.59 -10.54
N ARG A 74 -1.52 -1.60 -9.31
CA ARG A 74 -2.69 -2.39 -8.92
C ARG A 74 -3.98 -1.90 -9.59
N LEU A 75 -4.21 -0.59 -9.65
CA LEU A 75 -5.36 -0.04 -10.36
C LEU A 75 -5.32 -0.40 -11.85
N ILE A 76 -4.13 -0.33 -12.48
CA ILE A 76 -3.94 -0.74 -13.88
C ILE A 76 -4.23 -2.23 -14.07
N ALA A 77 -3.79 -3.08 -13.14
CA ALA A 77 -4.07 -4.52 -13.20
C ALA A 77 -5.58 -4.81 -13.08
N LEU A 78 -6.28 -4.12 -12.17
CA LEU A 78 -7.73 -4.21 -12.06
C LEU A 78 -8.43 -3.70 -13.32
N LEU A 79 -8.00 -2.57 -13.87
CA LEU A 79 -8.52 -1.99 -15.10
C LEU A 79 -8.42 -2.98 -16.26
N ALA A 80 -7.28 -3.65 -16.43
CA ALA A 80 -7.09 -4.68 -17.45
C ALA A 80 -8.03 -5.88 -17.26
N LEU A 81 -8.29 -6.30 -16.02
CA LEU A 81 -9.23 -7.38 -15.73
C LEU A 81 -10.70 -6.97 -15.86
N LEU A 82 -10.98 -5.67 -15.83
CA LEU A 82 -12.30 -5.10 -16.07
C LEU A 82 -12.59 -4.84 -17.55
N GLU A 83 -11.66 -5.20 -18.44
CA GLU A 83 -11.79 -4.99 -19.88
C GLU A 83 -13.11 -5.59 -20.40
N ASP A 84 -14.00 -4.70 -20.80
CA ASP A 84 -15.32 -4.97 -21.36
C ASP A 84 -15.75 -3.76 -22.20
N PRO A 85 -16.08 -3.91 -23.49
CA PRO A 85 -16.43 -2.79 -24.35
C PRO A 85 -17.67 -2.02 -23.90
N THR A 86 -18.50 -2.59 -23.02
CA THR A 86 -19.70 -1.93 -22.50
C THR A 86 -19.45 -1.14 -21.22
N LEU A 87 -18.29 -1.30 -20.57
CA LEU A 87 -17.97 -0.65 -19.31
C LEU A 87 -16.95 0.47 -19.51
N TYR A 88 -17.29 1.64 -18.97
CA TYR A 88 -16.37 2.76 -18.90
C TYR A 88 -15.74 2.80 -17.51
N VAL A 89 -14.41 2.74 -17.46
CA VAL A 89 -13.65 2.63 -16.22
C VAL A 89 -12.56 3.70 -16.18
N GLU A 90 -12.58 4.50 -15.12
CA GLU A 90 -11.56 5.51 -14.79
C GLU A 90 -10.74 5.05 -13.59
N THR A 91 -9.51 5.57 -13.47
CA THR A 91 -8.63 5.26 -12.34
C THR A 91 -8.01 6.54 -11.78
N ALA A 92 -8.05 6.70 -10.45
CA ALA A 92 -7.41 7.78 -9.74
C ALA A 92 -6.64 7.25 -8.52
N VAL A 93 -5.51 7.88 -8.22
CA VAL A 93 -4.73 7.58 -7.00
C VAL A 93 -4.60 8.88 -6.22
N GLU A 94 -5.01 8.83 -4.95
CA GLU A 94 -4.88 9.94 -4.02
C GLU A 94 -3.81 9.64 -2.97
N ILE A 95 -3.02 10.65 -2.62
CA ILE A 95 -2.02 10.54 -1.56
C ILE A 95 -2.61 11.11 -0.27
N GLY A 96 -2.74 10.28 0.75
CA GLY A 96 -3.24 10.66 2.07
C GLY A 96 -3.58 9.48 2.96
N SER A 97 -4.10 9.78 4.14
CA SER A 97 -4.46 8.78 5.16
C SER A 97 -5.96 8.69 5.43
N ASN A 98 -6.77 9.47 4.72
CA ASN A 98 -8.21 9.58 4.96
C ASN A 98 -9.01 9.37 3.68
N TRP A 99 -9.72 8.24 3.61
CA TRP A 99 -10.64 7.93 2.52
C TRP A 99 -11.74 8.97 2.33
N PHE A 100 -12.20 9.64 3.39
CA PHE A 100 -13.19 10.72 3.26
C PHE A 100 -12.63 11.85 2.39
N ASN A 101 -11.44 12.34 2.71
CA ASN A 101 -10.78 13.43 1.97
C ASN A 101 -10.43 13.01 0.54
N ALA A 102 -10.12 11.72 0.33
CA ALA A 102 -9.80 11.19 -0.98
C ALA A 102 -11.04 11.04 -1.87
N VAL A 103 -12.19 10.68 -1.30
CA VAL A 103 -13.46 10.48 -2.03
C VAL A 103 -14.19 11.80 -2.28
N GLN A 104 -14.10 12.74 -1.33
CA GLN A 104 -14.84 14.00 -1.36
C GLN A 104 -14.73 14.79 -2.69
N PRO A 105 -13.57 14.89 -3.36
CA PRO A 105 -13.45 15.63 -4.63
C PRO A 105 -14.20 14.97 -5.79
N TYR A 106 -14.37 13.65 -5.73
CA TYR A 106 -14.96 12.86 -6.81
C TYR A 106 -16.44 12.55 -6.60
N TRP A 107 -16.90 12.58 -5.35
CA TRP A 107 -18.26 12.23 -4.99
C TRP A 107 -19.28 13.28 -5.44
N HIS A 108 -20.34 12.81 -6.11
CA HIS A 108 -21.50 13.61 -6.45
C HIS A 108 -22.79 12.93 -5.96
N PRO A 109 -23.86 13.70 -5.70
CA PRO A 109 -25.16 13.14 -5.34
C PRO A 109 -25.65 12.15 -6.42
N GLY A 110 -25.97 10.92 -6.00
CA GLY A 110 -26.37 9.83 -6.91
C GLY A 110 -25.27 8.82 -7.23
N ASP A 111 -24.03 9.08 -6.82
CA ASP A 111 -22.94 8.10 -6.90
C ASP A 111 -23.08 7.02 -5.81
N VAL A 112 -22.66 5.79 -6.14
CA VAL A 112 -22.62 4.65 -5.23
C VAL A 112 -21.16 4.34 -4.89
N LEU A 113 -20.85 4.29 -3.59
CA LEU A 113 -19.53 3.91 -3.11
C LEU A 113 -19.45 2.40 -2.93
N VAL A 114 -18.40 1.77 -3.43
CA VAL A 114 -18.14 0.34 -3.25
C VAL A 114 -16.91 0.17 -2.39
N CYS A 115 -17.07 -0.55 -1.29
CA CYS A 115 -15.99 -0.89 -0.35
C CYS A 115 -15.82 -2.40 -0.27
N PHE A 116 -14.64 -2.85 0.11
CA PHE A 116 -14.40 -4.28 0.38
C PHE A 116 -14.68 -4.58 1.86
N SER A 117 -15.27 -5.75 2.15
CA SER A 117 -15.48 -6.16 3.53
C SER A 117 -14.16 -6.35 4.26
N GLY A 118 -14.05 -5.80 5.47
CA GLY A 118 -12.82 -5.85 6.27
C GLY A 118 -11.86 -4.69 6.01
N GLN A 119 -12.19 -3.77 5.10
CA GLN A 119 -11.42 -2.54 4.91
C GLN A 119 -11.69 -1.57 6.05
N THR A 120 -10.61 -1.11 6.69
CA THR A 120 -10.65 -0.12 7.77
C THR A 120 -10.09 1.21 7.29
N SER A 121 -10.53 2.30 7.93
CA SER A 121 -9.93 3.61 7.71
C SER A 121 -8.54 3.65 8.36
N PRO A 122 -7.47 4.04 7.62
CA PRO A 122 -6.10 4.08 8.15
C PRO A 122 -5.96 4.93 9.42
N LYS A 123 -6.81 5.96 9.57
CA LYS A 123 -6.72 6.91 10.67
C LYS A 123 -7.42 6.45 11.95
N ASN A 124 -8.55 5.75 11.83
CA ASN A 124 -9.45 5.49 12.96
C ASN A 124 -9.59 3.99 13.28
N GLY A 125 -9.13 3.09 12.41
CA GLY A 125 -9.35 1.64 12.53
C GLY A 125 -10.81 1.20 12.40
N LEU A 126 -11.75 2.15 12.30
CA LEU A 126 -13.17 1.90 12.05
C LEU A 126 -13.41 1.35 10.66
N ALA A 127 -14.50 0.60 10.50
CA ALA A 127 -14.89 0.03 9.24
C ALA A 127 -15.20 1.15 8.22
N LEU A 128 -14.64 1.02 7.01
CA LEU A 128 -14.70 2.09 6.02
C LEU A 128 -16.15 2.45 5.63
N HIS A 129 -17.02 1.44 5.57
CA HIS A 129 -18.43 1.65 5.24
C HIS A 129 -19.15 2.57 6.24
N GLU A 130 -18.84 2.46 7.53
CA GLU A 130 -19.46 3.25 8.60
C GLU A 130 -18.97 4.71 8.57
N VAL A 131 -17.67 4.91 8.31
CA VAL A 131 -17.09 6.25 8.18
C VAL A 131 -17.70 6.98 6.98
N LEU A 132 -17.86 6.29 5.85
CA LEU A 132 -18.40 6.90 4.64
C LEU A 132 -19.90 7.14 4.74
N SER A 133 -20.67 6.19 5.29
CA SER A 133 -22.12 6.37 5.45
C SER A 133 -22.45 7.54 6.38
N THR A 134 -21.69 7.69 7.48
CA THR A 134 -21.93 8.74 8.48
C THR A 134 -21.54 10.12 7.99
N ASN A 135 -20.44 10.24 7.25
CA ASN A 135 -19.92 11.55 6.83
C ASN A 135 -20.43 12.01 5.46
N LEU A 136 -20.59 11.11 4.48
CA LEU A 136 -21.06 11.47 3.13
C LEU A 136 -22.56 11.26 2.91
N HIS A 137 -23.28 10.56 3.79
CA HIS A 137 -24.67 10.13 3.56
C HIS A 137 -24.86 9.41 2.21
N ALA A 138 -23.80 8.80 1.69
CA ALA A 138 -23.79 8.15 0.39
C ALA A 138 -24.22 6.67 0.52
N PRO A 139 -24.87 6.10 -0.51
CA PRO A 139 -25.13 4.68 -0.55
C PRO A 139 -23.80 3.92 -0.68
N VAL A 140 -23.48 3.10 0.32
CA VAL A 140 -22.28 2.27 0.35
C VAL A 140 -22.66 0.80 0.11
N TYR A 141 -22.08 0.21 -0.92
CA TYR A 141 -22.17 -1.21 -1.23
C TYR A 141 -20.89 -1.92 -0.75
N VAL A 142 -21.05 -3.00 0.02
CA VAL A 142 -19.92 -3.74 0.58
C VAL A 142 -19.76 -5.07 -0.14
N LEU A 143 -18.56 -5.31 -0.70
CA LEU A 143 -18.17 -6.57 -1.32
C LEU A 143 -17.67 -7.54 -0.26
N SER A 144 -18.56 -8.43 0.20
CA SER A 144 -18.32 -9.36 1.32
C SER A 144 -17.59 -10.65 0.97
N ASP A 145 -17.58 -11.04 -0.30
CA ASP A 145 -17.06 -12.35 -0.73
C ASP A 145 -15.55 -12.34 -1.03
N ILE A 146 -14.87 -11.24 -0.70
CA ILE A 146 -13.48 -11.00 -1.11
C ILE A 146 -12.60 -10.97 0.13
N PRO A 147 -11.87 -12.06 0.43
CA PRO A 147 -10.97 -12.06 1.57
C PRO A 147 -9.84 -11.05 1.32
N LEU A 148 -9.79 -10.01 2.12
CA LEU A 148 -8.63 -9.12 2.19
C LEU A 148 -7.53 -9.84 2.96
N ARG A 149 -6.37 -10.03 2.32
CA ARG A 149 -5.17 -10.40 3.06
C ARG A 149 -4.60 -9.12 3.63
N THR A 150 -4.93 -8.85 4.89
CA THR A 150 -4.16 -7.87 5.65
C THR A 150 -2.71 -8.37 5.69
N PRO A 151 -1.73 -7.54 5.31
CA PRO A 151 -0.35 -7.88 5.59
C PRO A 151 -0.27 -8.15 7.09
N LYS A 152 0.32 -9.29 7.45
CA LYS A 152 0.60 -9.60 8.84
C LYS A 152 1.61 -8.56 9.32
N GLU A 153 1.11 -7.44 9.83
CA GLU A 153 1.90 -6.37 10.43
C GLU A 153 2.55 -6.95 11.69
N ASN A 154 3.71 -7.58 11.52
CA ASN A 154 4.63 -7.63 12.63
C ASN A 154 4.95 -6.17 12.96
N PRO A 155 4.84 -5.73 14.23
CA PRO A 155 5.05 -4.34 14.56
C PRO A 155 6.43 -3.91 14.05
N PRO A 156 6.56 -2.81 13.31
CA PRO A 156 7.81 -2.40 12.66
C PRO A 156 8.95 -2.20 13.67
N TRP A 157 8.61 -1.99 14.94
CA TRP A 157 9.57 -1.94 16.03
C TRP A 157 10.23 -3.28 16.35
N VAL A 158 9.54 -4.42 16.18
CA VAL A 158 10.10 -5.74 16.53
C VAL A 158 11.15 -6.19 15.54
N SER A 159 10.92 -6.00 14.23
CA SER A 159 11.95 -6.27 13.21
C SER A 159 13.13 -5.31 13.37
N SER A 160 12.86 -4.02 13.63
CA SER A 160 13.89 -3.03 13.90
C SER A 160 14.71 -3.41 15.15
N PHE A 161 14.07 -3.79 16.25
CA PHE A 161 14.77 -4.13 17.49
C PHE A 161 15.58 -5.42 17.35
N LEU A 162 15.08 -6.42 16.62
CA LEU A 162 15.86 -7.62 16.30
C LEU A 162 17.04 -7.33 15.37
N ALA A 163 16.86 -6.49 14.35
CA ALA A 163 17.92 -6.10 13.43
C ALA A 163 19.04 -5.34 14.16
N TRP A 164 18.68 -4.32 14.95
CA TRP A 164 19.62 -3.54 15.75
C TRP A 164 20.26 -4.36 16.86
N GLY A 165 19.48 -5.16 17.59
CA GLY A 165 19.95 -6.01 18.68
C GLY A 165 20.94 -7.08 18.21
N GLY A 166 20.66 -7.72 17.07
CA GLY A 166 21.56 -8.71 16.46
C GLY A 166 22.90 -8.10 16.04
N SER A 167 22.87 -6.93 15.41
CA SER A 167 24.09 -6.22 14.99
C SER A 167 24.95 -5.80 16.20
N LEU A 168 24.35 -5.23 17.25
CA LEU A 168 25.07 -4.86 18.47
C LEU A 168 25.70 -6.07 19.16
N CYS A 169 24.98 -7.20 19.17
CA CYS A 169 25.49 -8.44 19.75
C CYS A 169 26.69 -8.99 18.98
N LEU A 170 26.64 -8.96 17.64
CA LEU A 170 27.76 -9.36 16.79
C LEU A 170 28.99 -8.48 17.02
N ILE A 171 28.81 -7.16 17.02
CA ILE A 171 29.89 -6.20 17.28
C ILE A 171 30.52 -6.47 18.66
N ALA A 172 29.71 -6.63 19.70
CA ALA A 172 30.22 -6.90 21.06
C ALA A 172 30.98 -8.24 21.14
N ALA A 173 30.50 -9.28 20.45
CA ALA A 173 31.14 -10.59 20.41
C ALA A 173 32.50 -10.52 19.69
N PHE A 174 32.56 -9.89 18.52
CA PHE A 174 33.79 -9.71 17.75
C PHE A 174 34.79 -8.80 18.47
N PHE A 175 34.32 -7.72 19.10
CA PHE A 175 35.17 -6.85 19.93
C PHE A 175 35.82 -7.62 21.08
N THR A 176 35.04 -8.43 21.80
CA THR A 176 35.57 -9.27 22.90
C THR A 176 36.61 -10.27 22.39
N LEU A 177 36.38 -10.85 21.21
CA LEU A 177 37.29 -11.79 20.57
C LEU A 177 38.59 -11.09 20.11
N GLN A 178 38.51 -9.90 19.54
CA GLN A 178 39.66 -9.07 19.16
C GLN A 178 40.51 -8.68 20.36
N VAL A 179 39.91 -8.27 21.49
CA VAL A 179 40.63 -7.94 22.73
C VAL A 179 41.42 -9.14 23.26
N LYS A 180 40.83 -10.34 23.22
CA LYS A 180 41.51 -11.59 23.62
C LYS A 180 42.65 -11.95 22.68
N LEU A 181 42.47 -11.78 21.37
CA LEU A 181 43.52 -12.00 20.38
C LEU A 181 44.67 -11.00 20.53
N VAL A 182 44.39 -9.75 20.92
CA VAL A 182 45.44 -8.76 21.15
C VAL A 182 46.34 -9.10 22.33
N HIS A 183 45.78 -9.75 23.37
CA HIS A 183 46.56 -10.25 24.50
C HIS A 183 47.36 -11.53 24.19
N SER A 184 47.05 -12.23 23.10
CA SER A 184 47.76 -13.42 22.64
C SER A 184 48.94 -13.02 21.75
N ALA A 185 50.14 -12.94 22.33
CA ALA A 185 51.38 -12.62 21.59
C ALA A 185 51.72 -13.72 20.56
N GLY A 186 51.53 -13.43 19.27
CA GLY A 186 51.90 -14.35 18.20
C GLY A 186 52.00 -13.69 16.82
N ALA A 187 52.89 -14.18 15.96
CA ALA A 187 53.16 -13.62 14.63
C ALA A 187 51.93 -13.63 13.67
N PHE A 188 50.90 -14.43 13.97
CA PHE A 188 49.66 -14.50 13.20
C PHE A 188 48.60 -13.49 13.64
N GLN A 189 48.83 -12.71 14.69
CA GLN A 189 47.85 -11.80 15.29
C GLN A 189 47.25 -10.81 14.28
N THR A 190 48.10 -10.16 13.47
CA THR A 190 47.67 -9.18 12.47
C THR A 190 46.78 -9.82 11.40
N PHE A 191 47.12 -11.03 10.94
CA PHE A 191 46.34 -11.75 9.95
C PHE A 191 44.97 -12.17 10.49
N THR A 192 44.92 -12.67 11.73
CA THR A 192 43.67 -13.07 12.39
C THR A 192 42.74 -11.89 12.61
N LEU A 193 43.28 -10.70 12.93
CA LEU A 193 42.48 -9.47 13.10
C LEU A 193 41.83 -9.02 11.78
N TYR A 194 42.57 -8.98 10.66
CA TYR A 194 41.98 -8.60 9.37
C TYR A 194 40.92 -9.59 8.90
N THR A 195 41.16 -10.90 9.08
CA THR A 195 40.19 -11.93 8.72
C THR A 195 38.91 -11.80 9.57
N SER A 196 39.06 -11.51 10.86
CA SER A 196 37.94 -11.28 11.77
C SER A 196 37.09 -10.07 11.35
N LEU A 197 37.74 -8.97 10.95
CA LEU A 197 37.04 -7.75 10.53
C LEU A 197 36.23 -7.95 9.24
N ALA A 198 36.80 -8.68 8.28
CA ALA A 198 36.10 -9.05 7.04
C ALA A 198 34.88 -9.94 7.33
N PHE A 199 35.00 -10.88 8.27
CA PHE A 199 33.92 -11.77 8.67
C PHE A 199 32.78 -11.03 9.39
N GLU A 200 33.12 -10.09 10.27
CA GLU A 200 32.15 -9.23 10.97
C GLU A 200 31.34 -8.40 9.98
N GLY A 201 32.02 -7.73 9.03
CA GLY A 201 31.35 -6.95 7.99
C GLY A 201 30.42 -7.81 7.11
N GLY A 202 30.87 -9.01 6.75
CA GLY A 202 30.06 -9.98 6.00
C GLY A 202 28.82 -10.44 6.77
N LEU A 203 28.96 -10.72 8.07
CA LEU A 203 27.83 -11.14 8.91
C LEU A 203 26.82 -10.01 9.12
N ILE A 204 27.28 -8.77 9.34
CA ILE A 204 26.40 -7.60 9.49
C ILE A 204 25.63 -7.37 8.19
N TRP A 205 26.30 -7.44 7.04
CA TRP A 205 25.66 -7.30 5.74
C TRP A 205 24.60 -8.39 5.50
N PHE A 206 24.95 -9.65 5.77
CA PHE A 206 24.03 -10.79 5.63
C PHE A 206 22.83 -10.67 6.58
N TRP A 207 23.05 -10.29 7.84
CA TRP A 207 22.00 -10.11 8.83
C TRP A 207 21.04 -8.98 8.43
N ASN A 208 21.57 -7.84 8.00
CA ASN A 208 20.74 -6.71 7.60
C ASN A 208 19.88 -7.03 6.35
N ASN A 209 20.39 -7.85 5.44
CA ASN A 209 19.65 -8.31 4.26
C ASN A 209 18.55 -9.34 4.58
N LEU A 210 18.54 -9.91 5.79
CA LEU A 210 17.47 -10.81 6.24
C LEU A 210 16.24 -10.07 6.77
N PHE A 211 16.41 -8.79 7.15
CA PHE A 211 15.38 -7.98 7.80
C PHE A 211 14.98 -6.73 7.00
N ASN A 212 15.54 -6.54 5.80
CA ASN A 212 15.28 -5.44 4.87
C ASN A 212 14.60 -6.01 3.61
#